data_AF-A0A452RLU3-F1
#
_entry.id   AF-A0A452RLU3-F1
#
_cell.length_a   1.000
_cell.length_b   1.000
_cell.length_c   1.000
_cell.angle_alpha   90.00
_cell.angle_beta   90.00
_cell.angle_gamma   90.00
#
_symmetry.space_group_name_H-M   'P 1'
#
loop_
_entity.id
_entity.type
_entity.pdbx_description
1 polymer ?
#
loop_
_entity_poly.entity_id
_entity_poly.type
_entity_poly.pdbx_seq_one_letter_code
_entity_poly.pdbx_strand_id
1 'polypeptide(L)'
;MASAPTSKYNSHSLENESIKRGTFFILIDKEVIYICPFNGPIKGRVYITNYRLYLRSLETPIFAFLNEEKFNVDGWMVYNPVEEYRRQGLPNHHWRITFINKCYELCDTYPALLVVPYRASDDDLRRVATFRSRNRIPVLSWIHPENKTVIVRCSQPLVGMSGKRNKDDEKYLDVIRETNRQISKLTIYDARPNVNAVANKATGGGYESDDAYHNAELFFLDIHNIHVMRESLKKVKDIVYPNVEESHWLSSLESTHWLEHIKASIF
;
A
#
# COMPACT_ATOMS: atom_id res chain seq x y z
N MET A 1 4.96 39.95 46.58
CA MET A 1 4.89 38.56 46.08
C MET A 1 5.58 38.53 44.73
N ALA A 2 6.67 37.77 44.65
CA ALA A 2 7.62 37.79 43.54
C ALA A 2 7.05 37.08 42.30
N SER A 3 7.24 37.70 41.13
CA SER A 3 7.00 37.10 39.82
C SER A 3 8.08 36.07 39.51
N ALA A 4 7.66 34.87 39.10
CA ALA A 4 8.57 33.81 38.66
C ALA A 4 9.26 34.22 37.34
N PRO A 5 10.56 33.91 37.16
CA PRO A 5 11.25 34.21 35.91
C PRO A 5 10.83 33.23 34.81
N THR A 6 10.45 33.76 33.66
CA THR A 6 10.33 33.00 32.42
C THR A 6 11.68 32.42 32.03
N SER A 7 11.74 31.08 31.93
CA SER A 7 12.89 30.34 31.42
C SER A 7 13.21 30.81 29.99
N LYS A 8 14.29 31.58 29.84
CA LYS A 8 14.92 31.83 28.55
C LYS A 8 15.42 30.49 28.00
N TYR A 9 14.71 29.95 27.01
CA TYR A 9 15.23 28.84 26.19
C TYR A 9 16.53 29.32 25.56
N ASN A 10 17.63 28.73 26.00
CA ASN A 10 18.98 29.09 25.61
C ASN A 10 19.20 28.61 24.17
N SER A 11 19.24 29.54 23.22
CA SER A 11 19.36 29.31 21.77
C SER A 11 20.71 28.73 21.32
N HIS A 12 21.56 28.30 22.26
CA HIS A 12 22.87 27.70 22.01
C HIS A 12 22.88 26.16 22.07
N SER A 13 21.72 25.51 22.11
CA SER A 13 21.63 24.05 22.31
C SER A 13 21.43 23.20 21.04
N LEU A 14 21.39 23.80 19.84
CA LEU A 14 21.11 23.07 18.58
C LEU A 14 22.30 22.97 17.61
N GLU A 15 23.49 23.44 17.97
CA GLU A 15 24.69 23.31 17.12
C GLU A 15 25.35 21.92 17.15
N ASN A 16 24.78 20.94 17.86
CA ASN A 16 25.33 19.60 18.02
C ASN A 16 24.37 18.46 17.61
N GLU A 17 23.53 18.65 16.58
CA GLU A 17 22.94 17.49 15.91
C GLU A 17 24.00 16.83 15.01
N SER A 18 24.40 15.61 15.38
CA SER A 18 25.35 14.77 14.66
C SER A 18 25.00 14.65 13.19
N ILE A 19 25.81 15.30 12.34
CA ILE A 19 25.69 15.26 10.88
C ILE A 19 25.90 13.82 10.41
N LYS A 20 24.91 13.28 9.67
CA LYS A 20 24.99 11.94 9.09
C LYS A 20 26.05 11.90 7.99
N ARG A 21 26.89 10.85 7.97
CA ARG A 21 27.92 10.65 6.92
C ARG A 21 27.26 10.54 5.54
N GLY A 22 27.74 11.32 4.57
CA GLY A 22 27.15 11.42 3.21
C GLY A 22 26.20 12.61 3.02
N THR A 23 26.00 13.45 4.05
CA THR A 23 25.23 14.69 3.94
C THR A 23 26.11 15.81 3.39
N PHE A 24 25.74 16.37 2.23
CA PHE A 24 26.41 17.55 1.66
C PHE A 24 25.57 18.80 1.91
N PHE A 25 26.21 19.88 2.36
CA PHE A 25 25.57 21.19 2.49
C PHE A 25 25.73 21.96 1.18
N ILE A 26 24.63 22.49 0.64
CA ILE A 26 24.70 23.70 -0.17
C ILE A 26 24.21 24.82 0.75
N LEU A 27 25.16 25.56 1.32
CA LEU A 27 24.88 26.69 2.19
C LEU A 27 24.39 27.84 1.30
N ILE A 28 23.07 28.00 1.19
CA ILE A 28 22.51 29.28 0.78
C ILE A 28 22.46 30.13 2.04
N ASP A 29 23.52 30.90 2.29
CA ASP A 29 23.58 31.89 3.38
C ASP A 29 22.66 33.07 3.06
N LYS A 30 21.35 32.85 3.21
CA LYS A 30 20.35 33.92 3.15
C LYS A 30 19.57 33.92 4.44
N GLU A 31 19.47 35.08 5.08
CA GLU A 31 18.52 35.29 6.17
C GLU A 31 17.10 35.08 5.65
N VAL A 32 16.34 34.21 6.31
CA VAL A 32 14.92 33.99 6.00
C VAL A 32 14.08 34.16 7.25
N ILE A 33 12.86 34.64 7.06
CA ILE A 33 11.84 34.73 8.09
C ILE A 33 10.93 33.50 7.93
N TYR A 34 10.99 32.57 8.89
CA TYR A 34 10.01 31.50 9.03
C TYR A 34 8.79 32.05 9.78
N ILE A 35 7.61 32.02 9.16
CA ILE A 35 6.37 32.40 9.83
C ILE A 35 5.84 31.16 10.56
N CYS A 36 6.17 31.06 11.85
CA CYS A 36 5.66 30.00 12.71
C CYS A 36 4.18 30.25 12.99
N PRO A 37 3.27 29.32 12.68
CA PRO A 37 1.85 29.54 12.92
C PRO A 37 1.47 29.64 14.40
N PHE A 38 2.36 29.22 15.31
CA PHE A 38 2.16 29.24 16.76
C PHE A 38 2.90 30.40 17.46
N ASN A 39 4.07 30.80 16.93
CA ASN A 39 4.98 31.73 17.60
C ASN A 39 5.28 33.00 16.77
N GLY A 40 4.63 33.18 15.63
CA GLY A 40 4.83 34.33 14.75
C GLY A 40 6.15 34.27 13.95
N PRO A 41 6.64 35.42 13.43
CA PRO A 41 7.83 35.47 12.58
C PRO A 41 9.12 35.19 13.36
N ILE A 42 9.89 34.19 12.90
CA ILE A 42 11.20 33.82 13.43
C ILE A 42 12.26 34.08 12.36
N LYS A 43 13.23 34.96 12.65
CA LYS A 43 14.41 35.17 11.79
C LYS A 43 15.41 34.05 12.01
N GLY A 44 15.92 33.45 10.94
CA GLY A 44 16.91 32.39 11.04
C GLY A 44 17.67 32.14 9.74
N ARG A 45 18.69 31.29 9.85
CA ARG A 45 19.43 30.75 8.72
C ARG A 45 18.89 29.38 8.34
N VAL A 46 19.29 28.97 7.16
CA VAL A 46 18.56 28.08 6.29
C VAL A 46 19.55 27.09 5.71
N TYR A 47 19.38 25.82 6.02
CA TYR A 47 20.34 24.79 5.60
C TYR A 47 19.66 23.81 4.65
N ILE A 48 19.95 23.95 3.36
CA ILE A 48 19.53 23.00 2.33
C ILE A 48 20.51 21.83 2.33
N THR A 49 19.99 20.62 2.42
CA THR A 49 20.78 19.39 2.26
C THR A 49 20.13 18.51 1.20
N ASN A 50 20.80 17.42 0.84
CA ASN A 50 20.26 16.34 0.02
C ASN A 50 19.19 15.47 0.72
N TYR A 51 18.99 15.59 2.04
CA TYR A 51 18.05 14.77 2.85
C TYR A 51 16.84 15.54 3.39
N ARG A 52 17.02 16.81 3.79
CA ARG A 52 15.98 17.70 4.31
C ARG A 52 15.86 18.95 3.45
N LEU A 53 14.63 19.31 3.10
CA LEU A 53 14.33 20.55 2.40
C LEU A 53 14.53 21.73 3.34
N TYR A 54 15.53 22.52 2.99
CA TYR A 54 15.25 23.91 2.63
C TYR A 54 15.28 24.00 1.08
N LEU A 55 14.62 24.95 0.42
CA LEU A 55 14.08 24.76 -0.96
C LEU A 55 15.06 24.50 -2.15
N ARG A 56 14.63 23.56 -3.00
CA ARG A 56 15.23 22.66 -4.02
C ARG A 56 16.08 23.25 -5.18
N SER A 57 17.08 22.45 -5.63
CA SER A 57 17.64 22.43 -7.00
C SER A 57 17.55 21.01 -7.59
N LEU A 58 17.32 20.90 -8.91
CA LEU A 58 17.18 19.68 -9.70
C LEU A 58 18.55 19.31 -10.30
N GLU A 59 19.33 18.42 -9.66
CA GLU A 59 20.48 17.73 -10.30
C GLU A 59 21.21 16.69 -9.42
N THR A 60 20.73 16.39 -8.19
CA THR A 60 21.42 15.47 -7.28
C THR A 60 20.75 14.09 -7.21
N PRO A 61 21.53 12.99 -7.06
CA PRO A 61 20.99 11.66 -6.79
C PRO A 61 20.10 11.63 -5.53
N ILE A 62 19.11 10.75 -5.49
CA ILE A 62 18.25 10.56 -4.31
C ILE A 62 19.14 10.21 -3.10
N PHE A 63 18.88 10.82 -1.93
CA PHE A 63 19.68 10.64 -0.70
C PHE A 63 19.97 9.19 -0.33
N ALA A 64 19.05 8.27 -0.63
CA ALA A 64 19.24 6.84 -0.41
C ALA A 64 20.52 6.27 -1.05
N PHE A 65 20.99 6.84 -2.18
CA PHE A 65 22.23 6.44 -2.84
C PHE A 65 23.48 7.19 -2.33
N LEU A 66 23.27 8.21 -1.48
CA LEU A 66 24.34 9.05 -0.92
C LEU A 66 24.59 8.75 0.57
N ASN A 67 23.64 8.09 1.23
CA ASN A 67 23.73 7.75 2.65
C ASN A 67 24.74 6.62 2.88
N GLU A 68 25.78 6.90 3.69
CA GLU A 68 26.84 5.93 4.02
C GLU A 68 26.75 5.40 5.46
N GLU A 69 25.62 5.63 6.15
CA GLU A 69 25.40 5.10 7.49
C GLU A 69 25.45 3.57 7.49
N LYS A 70 26.14 3.01 8.49
CA LYS A 70 26.25 1.57 8.69
C LYS A 70 25.46 1.15 9.92
N PHE A 71 24.71 0.07 9.78
CA PHE A 71 23.95 -0.55 10.86
C PHE A 71 24.49 -1.96 11.11
N ASN A 72 24.29 -2.47 12.33
CA ASN A 72 24.73 -3.82 12.71
C ASN A 72 23.87 -4.95 12.08
N VAL A 73 22.75 -4.59 11.45
CA VAL A 73 21.83 -5.50 10.76
C VAL A 73 21.66 -5.01 9.34
N ASP A 74 21.79 -5.91 8.36
CA ASP A 74 21.44 -5.63 6.98
C ASP A 74 19.92 -5.74 6.79
N GLY A 75 19.26 -4.59 6.69
CA GLY A 75 17.81 -4.49 6.48
C GLY A 75 17.33 -5.18 5.20
N TRP A 76 18.18 -5.34 4.19
CA TRP A 76 17.83 -6.02 2.94
C TRP A 76 17.65 -7.53 3.11
N MET A 77 18.25 -8.11 4.15
CA MET A 77 18.21 -9.55 4.42
C MET A 77 17.06 -9.98 5.34
N VAL A 78 16.26 -9.03 5.84
CA VAL A 78 15.16 -9.28 6.78
C VAL A 78 14.06 -10.15 6.15
N TYR A 79 13.75 -9.93 4.88
CA TYR A 79 12.70 -10.67 4.18
C TYR A 79 13.29 -11.64 3.18
N ASN A 80 13.03 -12.93 3.39
CA ASN A 80 13.31 -13.99 2.42
C ASN A 80 11.98 -14.67 2.02
N PRO A 81 11.54 -14.56 0.75
CA PRO A 81 10.26 -15.13 0.33
C PRO A 81 10.15 -16.64 0.55
N VAL A 82 11.26 -17.39 0.37
CA VAL A 82 11.27 -18.84 0.54
C VAL A 82 11.11 -19.22 2.01
N GLU A 83 11.79 -18.50 2.91
CA GLU A 83 11.64 -18.72 4.36
C GLU A 83 10.22 -18.36 4.83
N GLU A 84 9.63 -17.27 4.31
CA GLU A 84 8.25 -16.90 4.65
C GLU A 84 7.25 -17.96 4.19
N TYR A 85 7.38 -18.48 2.98
CA TYR A 85 6.54 -19.59 2.52
C TYR A 85 6.78 -20.87 3.34
N ARG A 86 8.03 -21.19 3.68
CA ARG A 86 8.34 -22.33 4.55
C ARG A 86 7.69 -22.19 5.93
N ARG A 87 7.71 -20.99 6.53
CA ARG A 87 7.04 -20.68 7.80
C ARG A 87 5.54 -20.97 7.75
N GLN A 88 4.91 -20.79 6.59
CA GLN A 88 3.50 -21.11 6.36
C GLN A 88 3.23 -22.59 5.98
N GLY A 89 4.27 -23.44 5.89
CA GLY A 89 4.13 -24.85 5.49
C GLY A 89 3.96 -25.04 3.98
N LEU A 90 4.59 -24.18 3.17
CA LEU A 90 4.58 -24.22 1.71
C LEU A 90 6.00 -24.47 1.15
N PRO A 91 6.12 -25.12 -0.03
CA PRO A 91 5.05 -25.76 -0.80
C PRO A 91 4.50 -27.01 -0.10
N ASN A 92 3.35 -27.49 -0.56
CA ASN A 92 2.73 -28.73 -0.09
C ASN A 92 1.98 -29.45 -1.23
N HIS A 93 1.17 -30.46 -0.91
CA HIS A 93 0.44 -31.26 -1.90
C HIS A 93 -0.69 -30.51 -2.63
N HIS A 94 -1.11 -29.34 -2.13
CA HIS A 94 -2.13 -28.49 -2.76
C HIS A 94 -1.56 -27.21 -3.39
N TRP A 95 -0.38 -26.75 -2.97
CA TRP A 95 0.20 -25.47 -3.37
C TRP A 95 1.68 -25.63 -3.74
N ARG A 96 2.07 -25.09 -4.90
CA ARG A 96 3.45 -25.11 -5.41
C ARG A 96 4.02 -23.70 -5.52
N ILE A 97 5.33 -23.58 -5.39
CA ILE A 97 6.07 -22.38 -5.80
C ILE A 97 6.32 -22.49 -7.31
N THR A 98 5.94 -21.46 -8.07
CA THR A 98 6.30 -21.32 -9.49
C THR A 98 7.41 -20.28 -9.67
N PHE A 99 8.25 -20.52 -10.66
CA PHE A 99 9.33 -19.62 -11.09
C PHE A 99 8.99 -18.91 -12.40
N ILE A 100 7.74 -19.03 -12.89
CA ILE A 100 7.29 -18.41 -14.14
C ILE A 100 7.50 -16.90 -14.17
N ASN A 101 7.49 -16.24 -13.00
CA ASN A 101 7.70 -14.80 -12.87
C ASN A 101 9.11 -14.42 -12.40
N LYS A 102 10.09 -15.36 -12.43
CA LYS A 102 11.46 -15.10 -11.95
C LYS A 102 12.11 -13.91 -12.64
N CYS A 103 11.81 -13.73 -13.92
CA CYS A 103 12.27 -12.60 -14.74
C CYS A 103 11.20 -11.53 -14.96
N TYR A 104 10.13 -11.54 -14.15
CA TYR A 104 9.04 -10.55 -14.21
C TYR A 104 8.23 -10.52 -15.52
N GLU A 105 8.32 -11.58 -16.33
CA GLU A 105 7.68 -11.68 -17.65
C GLU A 105 6.17 -11.94 -17.58
N LEU A 106 5.69 -12.68 -16.57
CA LEU A 106 4.26 -12.91 -16.40
C LEU A 106 3.57 -11.64 -15.91
N CYS A 107 4.11 -11.03 -14.85
CA CYS A 107 3.62 -9.80 -14.24
C CYS A 107 4.78 -9.01 -13.62
N ASP A 108 5.08 -7.85 -14.21
CA ASP A 108 6.18 -6.96 -13.86
C ASP A 108 6.06 -6.30 -12.47
N THR A 109 4.86 -6.27 -11.93
CA THR A 109 4.53 -5.66 -10.63
C THR A 109 4.27 -6.70 -9.52
N TYR A 110 4.52 -7.98 -9.81
CA TYR A 110 4.48 -9.09 -8.86
C TYR A 110 5.90 -9.51 -8.44
N PRO A 111 6.06 -10.22 -7.30
CA PRO A 111 7.36 -10.76 -6.92
C PRO A 111 7.82 -11.86 -7.89
N ALA A 112 9.12 -12.16 -7.84
CA ALA A 112 9.75 -13.18 -8.68
C ALA A 112 9.23 -14.61 -8.41
N LEU A 113 8.89 -14.90 -7.15
CA LEU A 113 8.33 -16.18 -6.71
C LEU A 113 6.85 -16.01 -6.42
N LEU A 114 6.02 -16.92 -6.94
CA LEU A 114 4.59 -16.95 -6.70
C LEU A 114 4.18 -18.32 -6.17
N VAL A 115 3.22 -18.35 -5.24
CA VAL A 115 2.59 -19.59 -4.78
C VAL A 115 1.21 -19.71 -5.41
N VAL A 116 0.99 -20.82 -6.09
CA VAL A 116 -0.20 -21.13 -6.90
C VAL A 116 -0.67 -22.56 -6.61
N PRO A 117 -1.92 -22.93 -6.94
CA PRO A 117 -2.37 -24.30 -6.75
C PRO A 117 -1.49 -25.30 -7.51
N TYR A 118 -1.18 -26.44 -6.88
CA TYR A 118 -0.34 -27.48 -7.44
C TYR A 118 -0.86 -27.99 -8.79
N ARG A 119 -2.19 -28.06 -8.94
CA ARG A 119 -2.88 -28.53 -10.15
C ARG A 119 -2.87 -27.54 -11.32
N ALA A 120 -2.54 -26.27 -11.10
CA ALA A 120 -2.46 -25.28 -12.17
C ALA A 120 -1.06 -25.32 -12.79
N SER A 121 -0.97 -25.58 -14.09
CA SER A 121 0.30 -25.53 -14.84
C SER A 121 0.71 -24.08 -15.13
N ASP A 122 1.98 -23.85 -15.45
CA ASP A 122 2.45 -22.50 -15.81
C ASP A 122 1.75 -21.96 -17.08
N ASP A 123 1.31 -22.82 -18.00
CA ASP A 123 0.52 -22.41 -19.16
C ASP A 123 -0.91 -22.00 -18.80
N ASP A 124 -1.52 -22.65 -17.80
CA ASP A 124 -2.79 -22.17 -17.23
C ASP A 124 -2.60 -20.74 -16.68
N LEU A 125 -1.52 -20.50 -15.92
CA LEU A 125 -1.23 -19.18 -15.34
C LEU A 125 -1.09 -18.10 -16.43
N ARG A 126 -0.46 -18.40 -17.56
CA ARG A 126 -0.35 -17.47 -18.70
C ARG A 126 -1.73 -17.10 -19.25
N ARG A 127 -2.64 -18.06 -19.39
CA ARG A 127 -4.01 -17.81 -19.87
C ARG A 127 -4.82 -16.98 -18.88
N VAL A 128 -4.75 -17.31 -17.59
CA VAL A 128 -5.38 -16.53 -16.51
C VAL A 128 -4.84 -15.09 -16.48
N ALA A 129 -3.52 -14.91 -16.64
CA ALA A 129 -2.88 -13.59 -16.65
C ALA A 129 -3.48 -12.63 -17.67
N THR A 130 -3.80 -13.12 -18.88
CA THR A 130 -4.42 -12.28 -19.93
C THR A 130 -5.77 -11.67 -19.55
N PHE A 131 -6.46 -12.23 -18.55
CA PHE A 131 -7.77 -11.77 -18.11
C PHE A 131 -7.74 -10.96 -16.82
N ARG A 132 -6.59 -10.90 -16.14
CA ARG A 132 -6.42 -10.13 -14.90
C ARG A 132 -5.70 -8.83 -15.24
N SER A 133 -6.23 -7.69 -14.80
CA SER A 133 -5.63 -6.39 -15.09
C SER A 133 -4.14 -6.33 -14.69
N ARG A 134 -3.28 -5.94 -15.63
CA ARG A 134 -1.80 -5.94 -15.46
C ARG A 134 -1.23 -7.33 -15.14
N ASN A 135 -1.90 -8.39 -15.57
CA ASN A 135 -1.52 -9.78 -15.37
C ASN A 135 -1.37 -10.21 -13.90
N ARG A 136 -2.01 -9.49 -12.96
CA ARG A 136 -1.94 -9.77 -11.53
C ARG A 136 -2.90 -10.90 -11.16
N ILE A 137 -2.52 -12.13 -11.51
CA ILE A 137 -3.29 -13.35 -11.26
C ILE A 137 -3.54 -13.60 -9.76
N PRO A 138 -4.56 -14.39 -9.38
CA PRO A 138 -4.75 -14.82 -8.00
C PRO A 138 -3.58 -15.67 -7.51
N VAL A 139 -2.87 -15.17 -6.49
CA VAL A 139 -1.73 -15.85 -5.85
C VAL A 139 -1.90 -15.87 -4.34
N LEU A 140 -1.37 -16.92 -3.70
CA LEU A 140 -1.46 -17.09 -2.26
C LEU A 140 -0.67 -16.00 -1.53
N SER A 141 -1.33 -15.37 -0.56
CA SER A 141 -0.71 -14.45 0.40
C SER A 141 -0.55 -15.10 1.77
N TRP A 142 -1.53 -15.88 2.19
CA TRP A 142 -1.53 -16.57 3.49
C TRP A 142 -2.30 -17.89 3.44
N ILE A 143 -1.89 -18.85 4.26
CA ILE A 143 -2.62 -20.11 4.51
C ILE A 143 -2.74 -20.38 6.02
N HIS A 144 -3.94 -20.79 6.43
CA HIS A 144 -4.22 -21.14 7.82
C HIS A 144 -3.51 -22.45 8.20
N PRO A 145 -2.77 -22.50 9.34
CA PRO A 145 -1.97 -23.65 9.71
C PRO A 145 -2.78 -24.93 9.95
N GLU A 146 -4.01 -24.81 10.45
CA GLU A 146 -4.86 -25.96 10.76
C GLU A 146 -5.88 -26.29 9.66
N ASN A 147 -6.89 -25.43 9.48
CA ASN A 147 -7.99 -25.68 8.53
C ASN A 147 -7.65 -25.47 7.05
N LYS A 148 -6.43 -25.00 6.74
CA LYS A 148 -5.91 -24.79 5.38
C LYS A 148 -6.69 -23.80 4.50
N THR A 149 -7.55 -22.97 5.08
CA THR A 149 -8.16 -21.83 4.38
C THR A 149 -7.08 -20.84 3.95
N VAL A 150 -7.22 -20.27 2.75
CA VAL A 150 -6.22 -19.39 2.16
C VAL A 150 -6.75 -17.98 1.97
N ILE A 151 -5.83 -17.01 2.02
CA ILE A 151 -6.05 -15.66 1.50
C ILE A 151 -5.25 -15.56 0.20
N VAL A 152 -5.96 -15.31 -0.90
CA VAL A 152 -5.37 -15.05 -2.22
C VAL A 152 -5.60 -13.59 -2.61
N ARG A 153 -4.70 -13.03 -3.43
CA ARG A 153 -4.82 -11.66 -3.94
C ARG A 153 -4.64 -11.61 -5.45
N CYS A 154 -5.37 -10.71 -6.11
CA CYS A 154 -5.31 -10.48 -7.54
C CYS A 154 -5.71 -9.03 -7.87
N SER A 155 -5.65 -8.68 -9.16
CA SER A 155 -6.39 -7.55 -9.70
C SER A 155 -7.81 -7.93 -10.15
N GLN A 156 -8.61 -6.93 -10.47
CA GLN A 156 -9.90 -7.10 -11.14
C GLN A 156 -9.78 -7.89 -12.46
N PRO A 157 -10.83 -8.66 -12.83
CA PRO A 157 -10.94 -9.29 -14.14
C PRO A 157 -11.26 -8.28 -15.25
N LEU A 158 -10.87 -8.59 -16.49
CA LEU A 158 -11.06 -7.77 -17.69
C LEU A 158 -12.36 -8.11 -18.42
N VAL A 159 -13.47 -8.05 -17.67
CA VAL A 159 -14.82 -8.41 -18.14
C VAL A 159 -15.33 -7.44 -19.20
N GLY A 160 -15.18 -6.14 -18.95
CA GLY A 160 -15.69 -5.06 -19.78
C GLY A 160 -17.22 -5.02 -19.89
N MET A 161 -17.74 -4.06 -20.65
CA MET A 161 -19.18 -3.92 -20.88
C MET A 161 -19.80 -5.11 -21.62
N SER A 162 -19.03 -5.76 -22.49
CA SER A 162 -19.48 -6.93 -23.26
C SER A 162 -19.63 -8.20 -22.42
N GLY A 163 -19.30 -8.17 -21.12
CA GLY A 163 -19.42 -9.34 -20.26
C GLY A 163 -18.47 -10.47 -20.65
N LYS A 164 -17.24 -10.15 -21.07
CA LYS A 164 -16.25 -11.15 -21.45
C LYS A 164 -15.96 -12.10 -20.29
N ARG A 165 -15.77 -13.36 -20.63
CA ARG A 165 -15.46 -14.46 -19.72
C ARG A 165 -14.13 -15.10 -20.10
N ASN A 166 -13.48 -15.74 -19.13
CA ASN A 166 -12.28 -16.51 -19.36
C ASN A 166 -12.39 -17.84 -18.61
N LYS A 167 -12.51 -18.93 -19.37
CA LYS A 167 -12.70 -20.28 -18.82
C LYS A 167 -11.50 -20.75 -17.99
N ASP A 168 -10.30 -20.29 -18.31
CA ASP A 168 -9.10 -20.61 -17.54
C ASP A 168 -9.11 -19.89 -16.18
N ASP A 169 -9.55 -18.63 -16.11
CA ASP A 169 -9.72 -17.87 -14.85
C ASP A 169 -10.81 -18.49 -13.97
N GLU A 170 -11.98 -18.80 -14.56
CA GLU A 170 -13.09 -19.48 -13.88
C GLU A 170 -12.62 -20.82 -13.28
N LYS A 171 -11.97 -21.67 -14.09
CA LYS A 171 -11.39 -22.94 -13.63
C LYS A 171 -10.31 -22.72 -12.57
N TYR A 172 -9.49 -21.69 -12.70
CA TYR A 172 -8.41 -21.42 -11.75
C TYR A 172 -8.94 -21.04 -10.36
N LEU A 173 -10.01 -20.23 -10.28
CA LEU A 173 -10.69 -19.95 -9.01
C LEU A 173 -11.34 -21.19 -8.41
N ASP A 174 -11.93 -22.08 -9.24
CA ASP A 174 -12.42 -23.37 -8.76
C ASP A 174 -11.31 -24.27 -8.22
N VAL A 175 -10.15 -24.32 -8.89
CA VAL A 175 -8.99 -25.07 -8.41
C VAL A 175 -8.48 -24.51 -7.08
N ILE A 176 -8.51 -23.19 -6.87
CA ILE A 176 -8.20 -22.56 -5.58
C ILE A 176 -9.19 -23.03 -4.51
N ARG A 177 -10.49 -22.94 -4.78
CA ARG A 177 -11.55 -23.41 -3.87
C ARG A 177 -11.35 -24.87 -3.47
N GLU A 178 -11.03 -25.73 -4.43
CA GLU A 178 -10.80 -27.16 -4.22
C GLU A 178 -9.56 -27.51 -3.39
N THR A 179 -8.64 -26.56 -3.16
CA THR A 179 -7.51 -26.78 -2.23
C THR A 179 -7.98 -26.98 -0.79
N ASN A 180 -9.19 -26.55 -0.46
CA ASN A 180 -9.87 -26.87 0.79
C ASN A 180 -11.25 -27.48 0.52
N ARG A 181 -11.36 -28.81 0.61
CA ARG A 181 -12.60 -29.55 0.33
C ARG A 181 -13.74 -29.28 1.31
N GLN A 182 -13.48 -28.59 2.42
CA GLN A 182 -14.52 -28.18 3.38
C GLN A 182 -15.28 -26.94 2.89
N ILE A 183 -14.75 -26.22 1.89
CA ILE A 183 -15.32 -24.99 1.36
C ILE A 183 -16.24 -25.30 0.17
N SER A 184 -17.52 -24.97 0.31
CA SER A 184 -18.51 -25.12 -0.77
C SER A 184 -18.42 -24.00 -1.81
N LYS A 185 -18.21 -22.75 -1.38
CA LYS A 185 -18.06 -21.56 -2.24
C LYS A 185 -16.81 -20.76 -1.89
N LEU A 186 -16.14 -20.22 -2.91
CA LEU A 186 -15.04 -19.27 -2.76
C LEU A 186 -15.57 -17.86 -2.51
N THR A 187 -15.20 -17.25 -1.38
CA THR A 187 -15.58 -15.86 -1.11
C THR A 187 -14.59 -14.91 -1.78
N ILE A 188 -15.13 -13.95 -2.56
CA ILE A 188 -14.38 -12.90 -3.25
C ILE A 188 -14.74 -11.57 -2.58
N TYR A 189 -13.74 -10.91 -2.00
CA TYR A 189 -13.90 -9.56 -1.46
C TYR A 189 -13.32 -8.55 -2.45
N ASP A 190 -14.20 -7.80 -3.10
CA ASP A 190 -13.81 -6.63 -3.87
C ASP A 190 -13.76 -5.42 -2.93
N ALA A 191 -12.57 -4.85 -2.75
CA ALA A 191 -12.38 -3.74 -1.84
C ALA A 191 -13.23 -2.50 -2.23
N ARG A 192 -13.59 -2.36 -3.50
CA ARG A 192 -14.25 -1.15 -4.02
C ARG A 192 -15.71 -1.07 -3.57
N PRO A 193 -16.29 0.13 -3.54
CA PRO A 193 -17.73 0.29 -3.63
C PRO A 193 -18.27 -0.32 -4.93
N ASN A 194 -19.46 -0.91 -4.89
CA ASN A 194 -20.11 -1.51 -6.06
C ASN A 194 -20.13 -0.54 -7.27
N VAL A 195 -20.50 0.73 -7.04
CA VAL A 195 -20.55 1.77 -8.08
C VAL A 195 -19.21 1.96 -8.78
N ASN A 196 -18.10 1.85 -8.05
CA ASN A 196 -16.76 1.97 -8.60
C ASN A 196 -16.36 0.71 -9.38
N ALA A 197 -16.81 -0.47 -8.95
CA ALA A 197 -16.61 -1.71 -9.69
C ALA A 197 -17.39 -1.70 -11.03
N VAL A 198 -18.63 -1.20 -11.02
CA VAL A 198 -19.45 -0.98 -12.22
C VAL A 198 -18.81 0.05 -13.16
N ALA A 199 -18.31 1.17 -12.64
CA ALA A 199 -17.58 2.15 -13.45
C ALA A 199 -16.33 1.54 -14.11
N ASN A 200 -15.57 0.71 -13.37
CA ASN A 200 -14.42 0.00 -13.94
C ASN A 200 -14.83 -0.99 -15.04
N LYS A 201 -15.98 -1.67 -14.90
CA LYS A 201 -16.56 -2.52 -15.95
C LYS A 201 -16.80 -1.74 -17.24
N ALA A 202 -17.27 -0.49 -17.14
CA ALA A 202 -17.44 0.39 -18.30
C ALA A 202 -16.13 0.67 -19.04
N THR A 203 -15.00 0.69 -18.32
CA THR A 203 -13.66 0.94 -18.87
C THR A 203 -12.85 -0.32 -19.20
N GLY A 204 -13.49 -1.49 -19.26
CA GLY A 204 -12.84 -2.75 -19.66
C GLY A 204 -12.37 -3.65 -18.50
N GLY A 205 -12.47 -3.20 -17.25
CA GLY A 205 -12.27 -4.01 -16.05
C GLY A 205 -13.56 -4.74 -15.64
N GLY A 206 -13.82 -4.84 -14.34
CA GLY A 206 -15.08 -5.40 -13.83
C GLY A 206 -14.88 -6.21 -12.55
N TYR A 207 -15.76 -7.18 -12.36
CA TYR A 207 -15.79 -8.07 -11.19
C TYR A 207 -16.43 -9.40 -11.62
N GLU A 208 -16.20 -10.43 -10.81
CA GLU A 208 -16.69 -11.79 -11.00
C GLU A 208 -18.21 -11.86 -10.81
N SER A 209 -18.97 -12.22 -11.85
CA SER A 209 -20.44 -12.35 -11.80
C SER A 209 -20.90 -13.77 -11.45
N ASP A 210 -22.04 -13.90 -10.78
CA ASP A 210 -22.64 -15.20 -10.39
C ASP A 210 -22.87 -16.15 -11.58
N ASP A 211 -23.19 -15.61 -12.77
CA ASP A 211 -23.38 -16.38 -14.02
C ASP A 211 -22.08 -16.96 -14.59
N ALA A 212 -20.93 -16.44 -14.16
CA ALA A 212 -19.61 -16.89 -14.63
C ALA A 212 -18.88 -17.72 -13.57
N TYR A 213 -19.04 -17.35 -12.30
CA TYR A 213 -18.33 -17.97 -11.17
C TYR A 213 -19.33 -18.61 -10.20
N HIS A 214 -19.96 -19.71 -10.63
CA HIS A 214 -21.07 -20.34 -9.91
C HIS A 214 -20.74 -20.82 -8.48
N ASN A 215 -19.47 -21.17 -8.25
CA ASN A 215 -18.97 -21.59 -6.94
C ASN A 215 -18.28 -20.46 -6.18
N ALA A 216 -18.56 -19.20 -6.51
CA ALA A 216 -18.06 -18.05 -5.79
C ALA A 216 -19.21 -17.21 -5.20
N GLU A 217 -18.87 -16.36 -4.24
CA GLU A 217 -19.75 -15.34 -3.69
C GLU A 217 -18.96 -14.05 -3.55
N LEU A 218 -19.47 -12.95 -4.09
CA LEU A 218 -18.77 -11.67 -4.15
C LEU A 218 -19.36 -10.64 -3.19
N PHE A 219 -18.50 -10.01 -2.39
CA PHE A 219 -18.84 -8.93 -1.47
C PHE A 219 -18.03 -7.67 -1.80
N PHE A 220 -18.69 -6.52 -1.76
CA PHE A 220 -18.05 -5.21 -1.88
C PHE A 220 -17.76 -4.63 -0.49
N LEU A 221 -16.56 -4.12 -0.26
CA LEU A 221 -16.12 -3.59 1.05
C LEU A 221 -16.25 -2.06 1.17
N ASP A 222 -16.72 -1.38 0.12
CA ASP A 222 -16.95 0.07 0.11
C ASP A 222 -15.71 0.96 0.45
N ILE A 223 -14.50 0.44 0.20
CA ILE A 223 -13.24 1.18 0.36
C ILE A 223 -12.97 2.05 -0.88
N HIS A 224 -13.05 3.35 -0.68
CA HIS A 224 -12.90 4.33 -1.75
C HIS A 224 -11.48 4.37 -2.34
N ASN A 225 -11.36 4.92 -3.55
CA ASN A 225 -10.09 4.99 -4.26
C ASN A 225 -9.11 6.00 -3.65
N ILE A 226 -7.86 5.98 -4.13
CA ILE A 226 -6.78 6.85 -3.64
C ILE A 226 -7.06 8.35 -3.74
N HIS A 227 -7.94 8.80 -4.64
CA HIS A 227 -8.27 10.22 -4.78
C HIS A 227 -9.16 10.68 -3.64
N VAL A 228 -10.13 9.86 -3.24
CA VAL A 228 -10.99 10.11 -2.07
C VAL A 228 -10.16 10.11 -0.80
N MET A 229 -9.28 9.12 -0.62
CA MET A 229 -8.39 9.05 0.55
C MET A 229 -7.46 10.26 0.65
N ARG A 230 -6.92 10.73 -0.49
CA ARG A 230 -6.08 11.93 -0.55
C ARG A 230 -6.85 13.19 -0.14
N GLU A 231 -8.08 13.35 -0.63
CA GLU A 231 -8.91 14.50 -0.28
C GLU A 231 -9.33 14.46 1.20
N SER A 232 -9.66 13.27 1.73
CA SER A 232 -9.95 13.07 3.14
C SER A 232 -8.77 13.49 4.03
N LEU A 233 -7.56 13.03 3.73
CA LEU A 233 -6.35 13.44 4.48
C LEU A 233 -6.08 14.94 4.38
N LYS A 234 -6.31 15.54 3.21
CA LYS A 234 -6.17 16.98 3.02
C LYS A 234 -7.13 17.75 3.94
N LYS A 235 -8.40 17.35 4.00
CA LYS A 235 -9.37 17.95 4.94
C LYS A 235 -8.95 17.78 6.40
N VAL A 236 -8.42 16.62 6.79
CA VAL A 236 -7.86 16.42 8.14
C VAL A 236 -6.76 17.44 8.40
N LYS A 237 -5.81 17.59 7.48
CA LYS A 237 -4.73 18.57 7.61
C LYS A 237 -5.27 19.99 7.82
N ASP A 238 -6.29 20.38 7.06
CA ASP A 238 -6.86 21.72 7.09
C ASP A 238 -7.54 22.06 8.43
N ILE A 239 -8.08 21.06 9.16
CA ILE A 239 -8.73 21.26 10.47
C ILE A 239 -7.78 21.09 11.66
N VAL A 240 -6.63 20.43 11.48
CA VAL A 240 -5.67 20.18 12.57
C VAL A 240 -4.48 21.14 12.57
N TYR A 241 -4.23 21.82 11.46
CA TYR A 241 -3.06 22.68 11.31
C TYR A 241 -3.39 23.96 10.54
N PRO A 242 -2.98 25.15 11.02
CA PRO A 242 -2.10 25.34 12.18
C PRO A 242 -2.80 25.33 13.53
N ASN A 243 -4.06 25.73 13.60
CA ASN A 243 -4.81 25.84 14.84
C ASN A 243 -6.08 25.01 14.74
N VAL A 244 -6.46 24.35 15.83
CA VAL A 244 -7.69 23.56 15.93
C VAL A 244 -8.82 24.47 16.40
N GLU A 245 -9.98 24.39 15.74
CA GLU A 245 -11.20 25.06 16.19
C GLU A 245 -12.03 24.12 17.09
N GLU A 246 -11.89 24.28 18.40
CA GLU A 246 -12.47 23.36 19.41
C GLU A 246 -14.01 23.31 19.40
N SER A 247 -14.68 24.44 19.10
CA SER A 247 -16.15 24.56 19.12
C SER A 247 -16.86 23.62 18.14
N HIS A 248 -16.20 23.29 17.03
CA HIS A 248 -16.77 22.48 15.96
C HIS A 248 -15.91 21.25 15.65
N TRP A 249 -15.04 20.83 16.56
CA TRP A 249 -14.08 19.74 16.33
C TRP A 249 -14.72 18.47 15.78
N LEU A 250 -15.78 17.97 16.43
CA LEU A 250 -16.41 16.70 16.04
C LEU A 250 -17.06 16.77 14.65
N SER A 251 -17.81 17.82 14.36
CA SER A 251 -18.45 18.01 13.05
C SER A 251 -17.43 18.26 11.95
N SER A 252 -16.36 19.01 12.24
CA SER A 252 -15.26 19.25 11.31
C SER A 252 -14.53 17.94 10.99
N LEU A 253 -14.24 17.11 12.00
CA LEU A 253 -13.63 15.79 11.83
C LEU A 253 -14.53 14.85 11.03
N GLU A 254 -15.83 14.80 11.33
CA GLU A 254 -16.82 14.00 10.59
C GLU A 254 -16.83 14.38 9.10
N SER A 255 -16.82 15.68 8.78
CA SER A 255 -16.81 16.18 7.38
C SER A 255 -15.57 15.78 6.55
N THR A 256 -14.51 15.31 7.22
CA THR A 256 -13.31 14.76 6.56
C THR A 256 -13.52 13.33 6.05
N HIS A 257 -14.48 12.59 6.62
CA HIS A 257 -14.69 11.16 6.43
C HIS A 257 -13.48 10.27 6.78
N TRP A 258 -12.43 10.82 7.39
CA TRP A 258 -11.19 10.08 7.64
C TRP A 258 -11.41 8.86 8.52
N LEU A 259 -12.12 9.03 9.63
CA LEU A 259 -12.42 7.93 10.55
C LEU A 259 -13.41 6.92 9.94
N GLU A 260 -14.30 7.34 9.04
CA GLU A 260 -15.16 6.43 8.29
C GLU A 260 -14.35 5.55 7.34
N HIS A 261 -13.36 6.11 6.65
CA HIS A 261 -12.45 5.35 5.80
C HIS A 261 -11.55 4.39 6.59
N ILE A 262 -11.08 4.80 7.78
CA ILE A 262 -10.34 3.92 8.69
C ILE A 262 -11.26 2.78 9.16
N LYS A 263 -12.49 3.08 9.56
CA LYS A 263 -13.48 2.08 9.97
C LYS A 263 -13.71 1.05 8.86
N ALA A 264 -14.01 1.48 7.64
CA ALA A 264 -14.25 0.60 6.49
C ALA A 264 -13.02 -0.24 6.08
N SER A 265 -11.81 0.18 6.46
CA SER A 265 -10.58 -0.58 6.16
C SER A 265 -10.26 -1.64 7.21
N ILE A 266 -10.86 -1.55 8.40
CA ILE A 266 -10.60 -2.43 9.55
C ILE A 266 -11.76 -3.41 9.77
N PHE A 267 -12.99 -2.92 9.64
CA PHE A 267 -14.25 -3.64 9.90
C PHE A 267 -15.01 -3.86 8.59
#